data_AF-A0A0M9YJP9-F1
#
_entry.id   AF-A0A0M9YJP9-F1
#
_cell.length_a   1.000
_cell.length_b   1.000
_cell.length_c   1.000
_cell.angle_alpha   90.00
_cell.angle_beta   90.00
_cell.angle_gamma   90.00
#
_symmetry.space_group_name_H-M   'P 1'
#
loop_
_entity.id
_entity.type
_entity.pdbx_description
1 polymer ?
#
loop_
_entity_poly.entity_id
_entity_poly.type
_entity_poly.pdbx_seq_one_letter_code
_entity_poly.pdbx_strand_id
1 'polypeptide(L)'
;MVGWWAAGQGPAWAMPGGRPLRDREVAAAQGLFTAGEYGHLRRALPILSARARAAQEAGPVGAGRAARVWALVSQLAVKDGDVALAAEFAAQAGEAARRSGRPVLLAAAARAAATPLRRTGRADQALQLLKDAHDELDAVATPSAEVLDASGMVALTAAYTAAQARQAAAADEFATWAEHSAQRLARSSTGVRRGGDLSVAQCTLYRVGIHRELGDVDRALAYAARLDAAVLPTPERRARAATDTARALLAADDVPAAFHQLQQVEQAAPQEARRPSVRALTAEAAARRPDLPGITAFARRTAPPWSRTA
;
A
#
# COMPACT_ATOMS: atom_id res chain seq x y z
N MET A 1 -15.41 27.88 -23.78
CA MET A 1 -15.34 27.60 -25.23
C MET A 1 -15.61 26.11 -25.41
N VAL A 2 -16.86 25.80 -25.79
CA VAL A 2 -17.42 24.57 -26.39
C VAL A 2 -17.04 23.22 -25.73
N GLY A 3 -17.93 22.55 -24.98
CA GLY A 3 -18.87 21.51 -25.48
C GLY A 3 -18.11 20.17 -25.63
N TRP A 4 -18.53 18.99 -25.18
CA TRP A 4 -19.68 18.21 -25.66
C TRP A 4 -20.10 17.22 -24.56
N TRP A 5 -21.25 17.47 -23.94
CA TRP A 5 -22.13 16.42 -23.41
C TRP A 5 -23.35 16.42 -24.33
N ALA A 6 -23.60 15.31 -25.00
CA ALA A 6 -24.85 15.10 -25.73
C ALA A 6 -25.41 13.74 -25.30
N ALA A 7 -26.56 13.80 -24.64
CA ALA A 7 -27.43 12.66 -24.44
C ALA A 7 -28.04 12.25 -25.79
N GLY A 8 -28.01 10.96 -26.10
CA GLY A 8 -28.75 10.35 -27.20
C GLY A 8 -29.15 8.93 -26.79
N GLN A 9 -30.45 8.66 -26.75
CA GLN A 9 -31.02 7.32 -26.63
C GLN A 9 -31.32 6.79 -28.06
N GLY A 10 -30.86 5.57 -28.38
CA GLY A 10 -31.22 4.82 -29.61
C GLY A 10 -30.15 3.78 -30.04
N PRO A 11 -30.49 2.67 -30.74
CA PRO A 11 -30.38 1.31 -30.19
C PRO A 11 -29.30 0.36 -30.80
N ALA A 12 -29.12 -0.77 -30.11
CA ALA A 12 -28.70 -2.11 -30.60
C ALA A 12 -27.39 -2.30 -31.38
N TRP A 13 -26.28 -1.76 -30.88
CA TRP A 13 -24.95 -2.35 -31.09
C TRP A 13 -24.15 -2.31 -29.78
N ALA A 14 -24.69 -2.93 -28.73
CA ALA A 14 -23.88 -3.35 -27.60
C ALA A 14 -22.95 -4.48 -28.06
N MET A 15 -21.82 -4.11 -28.66
CA MET A 15 -20.67 -5.01 -28.74
C MET A 15 -19.62 -4.47 -27.76
N PRO A 16 -19.59 -4.92 -26.50
CA PRO A 16 -18.45 -4.67 -25.63
C PRO A 16 -17.30 -5.54 -26.14
N GLY A 17 -16.67 -5.15 -27.24
CA GLY A 17 -15.59 -5.88 -27.92
C GLY A 17 -14.23 -5.81 -27.20
N GLY A 18 -14.23 -5.56 -25.89
CA GLY A 18 -13.05 -5.67 -25.05
C GLY A 18 -12.98 -7.07 -24.44
N ARG A 19 -11.81 -7.73 -24.52
CA ARG A 19 -11.60 -9.00 -23.78
C ARG A 19 -11.94 -8.79 -22.30
N PRO A 20 -12.75 -9.67 -21.68
CA PRO A 20 -13.16 -9.50 -20.29
C PRO A 20 -11.94 -9.50 -19.35
N LEU A 21 -12.03 -8.71 -18.26
CA LEU A 21 -11.00 -8.70 -17.23
C LEU A 21 -10.96 -10.04 -16.51
N ARG A 22 -9.81 -10.71 -16.54
CA ARG A 22 -9.61 -12.00 -15.84
C ARG A 22 -8.78 -11.83 -14.58
N ASP A 23 -8.96 -12.76 -13.64
CA ASP A 23 -8.25 -12.74 -12.35
C ASP A 23 -6.72 -12.79 -12.51
N ARG A 24 -6.22 -13.49 -13.54
CA ARG A 24 -4.79 -13.51 -13.89
C ARG A 24 -4.22 -12.14 -14.29
N GLU A 25 -5.02 -11.28 -14.92
CA GLU A 25 -4.58 -9.95 -15.33
C GLU A 25 -4.51 -9.02 -14.13
N VAL A 26 -5.47 -9.14 -13.20
CA VAL A 26 -5.45 -8.43 -11.92
C VAL A 26 -4.27 -8.92 -11.06
N ALA A 27 -4.01 -10.23 -11.02
CA ALA A 27 -2.88 -10.81 -10.30
C ALA A 27 -1.52 -10.37 -10.90
N ALA A 28 -1.40 -10.31 -12.23
CA ALA A 28 -0.19 -9.81 -12.88
C ALA A 28 0.05 -8.33 -12.56
N ALA A 29 -1.00 -7.50 -12.57
CA ALA A 29 -0.90 -6.10 -12.19
C ALA A 29 -0.47 -5.92 -10.72
N GLN A 30 -1.04 -6.73 -9.81
CA GLN A 30 -0.60 -6.77 -8.41
C GLN A 30 0.88 -7.21 -8.31
N GLY A 31 1.30 -8.19 -9.10
CA GLY A 31 2.68 -8.65 -9.20
C GLY A 31 3.64 -7.51 -9.55
N LEU A 32 3.31 -6.72 -10.58
CA LEU A 32 4.08 -5.53 -10.96
C LEU A 32 4.21 -4.53 -9.80
N PHE A 33 3.12 -4.26 -9.09
CA PHE A 33 3.15 -3.38 -7.92
C PHE A 33 4.08 -3.90 -6.82
N THR A 34 3.93 -5.18 -6.45
CA THR A 34 4.75 -5.79 -5.39
C THR A 34 6.23 -5.94 -5.78
N ALA A 35 6.53 -6.03 -7.08
CA ALA A 35 7.89 -6.02 -7.60
C ALA A 35 8.52 -4.61 -7.64
N GLY A 36 7.76 -3.55 -7.37
CA GLY A 36 8.23 -2.16 -7.55
C GLY A 36 8.32 -1.71 -9.00
N GLU A 37 7.66 -2.43 -9.93
CA GLU A 37 7.69 -2.20 -11.37
C GLU A 37 6.61 -1.19 -11.82
N TYR A 38 6.60 -0.01 -11.19
CA TYR A 38 5.54 1.00 -11.38
C TYR A 38 5.41 1.51 -12.81
N GLY A 39 6.52 1.64 -13.55
CA GLY A 39 6.50 2.01 -14.97
C GLY A 39 5.73 1.00 -15.84
N HIS A 40 5.91 -0.30 -15.59
CA HIS A 40 5.16 -1.36 -16.28
C HIS A 40 3.68 -1.32 -15.89
N LEU A 41 3.40 -1.13 -14.60
CA LEU A 41 2.03 -1.01 -14.10
C LEU A 41 1.31 0.19 -14.73
N ARG A 42 1.91 1.39 -14.75
CA ARG A 42 1.32 2.59 -15.38
C ARG A 42 0.94 2.36 -16.84
N ARG A 43 1.76 1.62 -17.60
CA ARG A 43 1.44 1.27 -19.00
C ARG A 43 0.24 0.33 -19.12
N ALA A 44 0.06 -0.58 -18.17
CA ALA A 44 -1.05 -1.55 -18.18
C ALA A 44 -2.38 -0.94 -17.70
N LEU A 45 -2.33 0.05 -16.80
CA LEU A 45 -3.51 0.58 -16.11
C LEU A 45 -4.61 1.12 -17.04
N PRO A 46 -4.36 1.89 -18.12
CA PRO A 46 -5.45 2.40 -18.96
C PRO A 46 -6.38 1.31 -19.50
N ILE A 47 -5.79 0.21 -20.00
CA ILE A 47 -6.55 -0.94 -20.52
C ILE A 47 -7.25 -1.69 -19.39
N LEU A 48 -6.57 -1.89 -18.25
CA LEU A 48 -7.16 -2.56 -17.09
C LEU A 48 -8.34 -1.77 -16.51
N SER A 49 -8.23 -0.44 -16.43
CA SER A 49 -9.28 0.46 -15.94
C SER A 49 -10.51 0.43 -16.85
N ALA A 50 -10.35 0.47 -18.17
CA ALA A 50 -11.47 0.35 -19.10
C ALA A 50 -12.21 -0.99 -18.92
N ARG A 51 -11.46 -2.09 -18.79
CA ARG A 51 -12.04 -3.42 -18.56
C ARG A 51 -12.63 -3.59 -17.16
N ALA A 52 -12.06 -2.94 -16.14
CA ALA A 52 -12.60 -2.94 -14.79
C ALA A 52 -13.97 -2.27 -14.73
N ARG A 53 -14.16 -1.13 -15.41
CA ARG A 53 -15.49 -0.48 -15.52
C ARG A 53 -16.51 -1.40 -16.16
N ALA A 54 -16.18 -2.01 -17.30
CA ALA A 54 -17.07 -2.96 -17.97
C ALA A 54 -17.37 -4.20 -17.11
N ALA A 55 -16.37 -4.75 -16.42
CA ALA A 55 -16.54 -5.90 -15.53
C ALA A 55 -17.43 -5.55 -14.33
N GLN A 56 -17.30 -4.35 -13.77
CA GLN A 56 -18.09 -3.90 -12.63
C GLN A 56 -19.60 -3.92 -12.93
N GLU A 57 -19.99 -3.48 -14.13
CA GLU A 57 -21.39 -3.50 -14.58
C GLU A 57 -21.91 -4.90 -14.93
N ALA A 58 -21.03 -5.86 -15.20
CA ALA A 58 -21.42 -7.23 -15.54
C ALA A 58 -21.91 -8.07 -14.33
N GLY A 59 -21.70 -7.60 -13.09
CA GLY A 59 -22.21 -8.24 -11.88
C GLY A 59 -21.19 -8.39 -10.74
N PRO A 60 -21.56 -9.03 -9.62
CA PRO A 60 -20.77 -9.05 -8.38
C PRO A 60 -19.34 -9.59 -8.55
N VAL A 61 -19.16 -10.63 -9.36
CA VAL A 61 -17.84 -11.22 -9.65
C VAL A 61 -16.95 -10.21 -10.39
N GLY A 62 -17.50 -9.48 -11.35
CA GLY A 62 -16.77 -8.46 -12.09
C GLY A 62 -16.51 -7.21 -11.25
N ALA A 63 -17.43 -6.83 -10.38
CA ALA A 63 -17.23 -5.78 -9.37
C ALA A 63 -16.06 -6.13 -8.42
N GLY A 64 -15.92 -7.39 -8.02
CA GLY A 64 -14.78 -7.84 -7.22
C GLY A 64 -13.43 -7.68 -7.94
N ARG A 65 -13.38 -7.90 -9.26
CA ARG A 65 -12.17 -7.64 -10.07
C ARG A 65 -11.89 -6.15 -10.19
N ALA A 66 -12.93 -5.35 -10.40
CA ALA A 66 -12.82 -3.89 -10.49
C ALA A 66 -12.30 -3.29 -9.17
N ALA A 67 -12.83 -3.72 -8.02
CA ALA A 67 -12.38 -3.30 -6.69
C ALA A 67 -10.86 -3.44 -6.51
N ARG A 68 -10.31 -4.59 -6.94
CA ARG A 68 -8.86 -4.86 -6.86
C ARG A 68 -8.05 -3.94 -7.78
N VAL A 69 -8.54 -3.65 -8.99
CA VAL A 69 -7.89 -2.70 -9.91
C VAL A 69 -7.93 -1.29 -9.33
N TRP A 70 -9.06 -0.83 -8.81
CA TRP A 70 -9.19 0.51 -8.21
C TRP A 70 -8.33 0.68 -6.96
N ALA A 71 -8.27 -0.33 -6.09
CA ALA A 71 -7.36 -0.33 -4.94
C ALA A 71 -5.89 -0.23 -5.39
N LEU A 72 -5.52 -0.88 -6.49
CA LEU A 72 -4.17 -0.83 -7.05
C LEU A 72 -3.83 0.56 -7.64
N VAL A 73 -4.77 1.17 -8.36
CA VAL A 73 -4.62 2.53 -8.89
C VAL A 73 -4.45 3.52 -7.74
N SER A 74 -5.29 3.42 -6.71
CA SER A 74 -5.20 4.26 -5.52
C SER A 74 -3.85 4.15 -4.82
N GLN A 75 -3.36 2.93 -4.59
CA GLN A 75 -2.05 2.70 -3.99
C GLN A 75 -0.91 3.25 -4.85
N LEU A 76 -0.97 3.11 -6.18
CA LEU A 76 0.03 3.69 -7.08
C LEU A 76 0.02 5.22 -7.05
N ALA A 77 -1.16 5.85 -7.05
CA ALA A 77 -1.29 7.30 -6.93
C ALA A 77 -0.67 7.82 -5.62
N VAL A 78 -0.82 7.10 -4.51
CA VAL A 78 -0.12 7.41 -3.24
C VAL A 78 1.40 7.39 -3.40
N LYS A 79 1.93 6.41 -4.15
CA LYS A 79 3.37 6.28 -4.42
C LYS A 79 3.87 7.45 -5.29
N ASP A 80 3.04 7.93 -6.21
CA ASP A 80 3.30 9.07 -7.11
C ASP A 80 3.13 10.43 -6.42
N GLY A 81 2.50 10.47 -5.25
CA GLY A 81 2.25 11.70 -4.49
C GLY A 81 0.91 12.36 -4.82
N ASP A 82 0.11 11.77 -5.70
CA ASP A 82 -1.22 12.27 -6.07
C ASP A 82 -2.27 11.76 -5.07
N VAL A 83 -2.48 12.55 -4.01
CA VAL A 83 -3.38 12.21 -2.92
C VAL A 83 -4.86 12.31 -3.34
N ALA A 84 -5.20 13.22 -4.26
CA ALA A 84 -6.56 13.41 -4.73
C ALA A 84 -7.01 12.22 -5.58
N LEU A 85 -6.19 11.82 -6.55
CA LEU A 85 -6.42 10.64 -7.39
C LEU A 85 -6.48 9.37 -6.54
N ALA A 86 -5.60 9.26 -5.54
CA ALA A 86 -5.61 8.14 -4.60
C ALA A 86 -6.94 8.03 -3.83
N ALA A 87 -7.50 9.15 -3.38
CA ALA A 87 -8.78 9.20 -2.68
C ALA A 87 -9.95 8.80 -3.60
N GLU A 88 -9.97 9.31 -4.83
CA GLU A 88 -11.00 8.98 -5.82
C GLU A 88 -11.06 7.48 -6.09
N PHE A 89 -9.92 6.87 -6.43
CA PHE A 89 -9.88 5.44 -6.74
C PHE A 89 -10.07 4.56 -5.51
N ALA A 90 -9.75 5.03 -4.30
CA ALA A 90 -10.09 4.31 -3.09
C ALA A 90 -11.61 4.27 -2.86
N ALA A 91 -12.31 5.37 -3.14
CA ALA A 91 -13.77 5.41 -3.08
C ALA A 91 -14.40 4.47 -4.12
N GLN A 92 -13.90 4.48 -5.37
CA GLN A 92 -14.32 3.53 -6.40
C GLN A 92 -14.07 2.07 -6.01
N ALA A 93 -12.92 1.79 -5.36
CA ALA A 93 -12.62 0.46 -4.84
C ALA A 93 -13.63 0.02 -3.77
N GLY A 94 -14.00 0.91 -2.85
CA GLY A 94 -14.99 0.63 -1.81
C GLY A 94 -16.38 0.34 -2.38
N GLU A 95 -16.80 1.11 -3.39
CA GLU A 95 -18.09 0.88 -4.05
C GLU A 95 -18.14 -0.47 -4.79
N ALA A 96 -17.10 -0.75 -5.58
CA ALA A 96 -16.99 -2.02 -6.27
C ALA A 96 -16.87 -3.21 -5.29
N ALA A 97 -16.21 -3.02 -4.15
CA ALA A 97 -16.10 -4.03 -3.10
C ALA A 97 -17.46 -4.34 -2.46
N ARG A 98 -18.25 -3.32 -2.12
CA ARG A 98 -19.63 -3.50 -1.62
C ARG A 98 -20.50 -4.24 -2.63
N ARG A 99 -20.48 -3.82 -3.91
CA ARG A 99 -21.20 -4.50 -5.01
C ARG A 99 -20.78 -5.97 -5.18
N SER A 100 -19.55 -6.33 -4.80
CA SER A 100 -19.08 -7.72 -4.88
C SER A 100 -19.60 -8.61 -3.75
N GLY A 101 -20.04 -8.03 -2.63
CA GLY A 101 -20.46 -8.78 -1.43
C GLY A 101 -19.32 -9.54 -0.74
N ARG A 102 -18.05 -9.21 -0.99
CA ARG A 102 -16.89 -9.90 -0.42
C ARG A 102 -16.20 -9.04 0.66
N PRO A 103 -16.31 -9.39 1.97
CA PRO A 103 -15.68 -8.63 3.06
C PRO A 103 -14.16 -8.43 2.89
N VAL A 104 -13.45 -9.44 2.37
CA VAL A 104 -12.01 -9.36 2.10
C VAL A 104 -11.64 -8.24 1.09
N LEU A 105 -12.54 -7.92 0.15
CA LEU A 105 -12.34 -6.83 -0.80
C LEU A 105 -12.68 -5.48 -0.20
N LEU A 106 -13.65 -5.42 0.72
CA LEU A 106 -13.94 -4.20 1.48
C LEU A 106 -12.77 -3.83 2.38
N ALA A 107 -12.19 -4.81 3.06
CA ALA A 107 -10.95 -4.68 3.82
C ALA A 107 -9.77 -4.16 2.98
N ALA A 108 -9.58 -4.69 1.77
CA ALA A 108 -8.56 -4.19 0.86
C ALA A 108 -8.81 -2.72 0.43
N ALA A 109 -10.07 -2.37 0.16
CA ALA A 109 -10.46 -0.99 -0.18
C ALA A 109 -10.28 -0.02 1.01
N ALA A 110 -10.64 -0.43 2.22
CA ALA A 110 -10.43 0.34 3.45
C ALA A 110 -8.94 0.65 3.67
N ARG A 111 -8.07 -0.34 3.47
CA ARG A 111 -6.61 -0.15 3.53
C ARG A 111 -6.10 0.82 2.46
N ALA A 112 -6.64 0.76 1.24
CA ALA A 112 -6.29 1.69 0.17
C ALA A 112 -6.72 3.13 0.50
N ALA A 113 -7.91 3.31 1.09
CA ALA A 113 -8.45 4.60 1.51
C ALA A 113 -7.70 5.23 2.70
N ALA A 114 -7.14 4.41 3.59
CA ALA A 114 -6.54 4.90 4.83
C ALA A 114 -5.38 5.88 4.59
N THR A 115 -4.54 5.64 3.57
CA THR A 115 -3.39 6.54 3.31
C THR A 115 -3.79 7.94 2.82
N PRO A 116 -4.62 8.11 1.77
CA PRO A 116 -5.06 9.45 1.37
C PRO A 116 -5.88 10.17 2.46
N LEU A 117 -6.67 9.45 3.25
CA LEU A 117 -7.38 10.02 4.41
C LEU A 117 -6.40 10.60 5.44
N ARG A 118 -5.40 9.82 5.85
CA ARG A 118 -4.36 10.31 6.79
C ARG A 118 -3.58 11.49 6.24
N ARG A 119 -3.21 11.47 4.95
CA ARG A 119 -2.49 12.59 4.30
C ARG A 119 -3.31 13.88 4.19
N THR A 120 -4.62 13.80 4.38
CA THR A 120 -5.54 14.96 4.36
C THR A 120 -6.08 15.29 5.76
N GLY A 121 -5.41 14.82 6.82
CA GLY A 121 -5.78 15.13 8.21
C GLY A 121 -6.99 14.37 8.74
N ARG A 122 -7.51 13.38 8.00
CA ARG A 122 -8.72 12.61 8.34
C ARG A 122 -8.37 11.24 8.93
N ALA A 123 -7.43 11.21 9.88
CA ALA A 123 -6.95 9.96 10.48
C ALA A 123 -8.06 9.22 11.25
N ASP A 124 -8.96 9.93 11.93
CA ASP A 124 -10.09 9.31 12.64
C ASP A 124 -11.06 8.62 11.69
N GLN A 125 -11.37 9.24 10.54
CA GLN A 125 -12.21 8.61 9.51
C GLN A 125 -11.53 7.37 8.91
N ALA A 126 -10.21 7.43 8.71
CA ALA A 126 -9.44 6.26 8.26
C ALA A 126 -9.50 5.14 9.30
N LEU A 127 -9.37 5.47 10.59
CA LEU A 127 -9.42 4.49 11.67
C LEU A 127 -10.80 3.84 11.79
N GLN A 128 -11.87 4.62 11.69
CA GLN A 128 -13.24 4.09 11.72
C GLN A 128 -13.48 3.13 10.57
N LEU A 129 -13.11 3.51 9.33
CA LEU A 129 -13.26 2.64 8.16
C LEU A 129 -12.49 1.32 8.29
N LEU A 130 -11.32 1.34 8.94
CA LEU A 130 -10.54 0.13 9.20
C LEU A 130 -11.14 -0.73 10.31
N LYS A 131 -11.74 -0.12 11.34
CA LYS A 131 -12.47 -0.83 12.39
C LYS A 131 -13.68 -1.56 11.80
N ASP A 132 -14.52 -0.85 11.05
CA ASP A 132 -15.71 -1.43 10.43
C ASP A 132 -15.34 -2.63 9.53
N ALA A 133 -14.29 -2.49 8.73
CA ALA A 133 -13.80 -3.58 7.87
C ALA A 133 -13.15 -4.75 8.65
N HIS A 134 -12.59 -4.49 9.84
CA HIS A 134 -12.07 -5.54 10.72
C HIS A 134 -13.22 -6.31 11.36
N ASP A 135 -14.23 -5.61 11.87
CA ASP A 135 -15.41 -6.19 12.52
C ASP A 135 -16.21 -7.07 11.54
N GLU A 136 -16.34 -6.65 10.27
CA GLU A 136 -16.95 -7.48 9.22
C GLU A 136 -16.20 -8.79 8.98
N LEU A 137 -14.87 -8.79 9.10
CA LEU A 137 -14.06 -10.00 8.93
C LEU A 137 -14.07 -10.88 10.18
N ASP A 138 -14.13 -10.28 11.37
CA ASP A 138 -14.15 -11.00 12.65
C ASP A 138 -15.50 -11.70 12.91
N ALA A 139 -16.58 -11.20 12.32
CA ALA A 139 -17.90 -11.86 12.33
C ALA A 139 -17.91 -13.24 11.63
N VAL A 140 -16.85 -13.60 10.89
CA VAL A 140 -16.73 -14.91 10.22
C VAL A 140 -16.31 -15.98 11.22
N ALA A 141 -17.28 -16.80 11.68
CA ALA A 141 -17.07 -17.82 12.73
C ALA A 141 -15.90 -18.79 12.48
N THR A 142 -15.73 -19.24 11.24
CA THR A 142 -14.61 -20.11 10.81
C THR A 142 -13.82 -19.41 9.70
N PRO A 143 -12.86 -18.54 10.05
CA PRO A 143 -12.17 -17.72 9.06
C PRO A 143 -11.20 -18.57 8.24
N SER A 144 -11.26 -18.41 6.92
CA SER A 144 -10.27 -18.98 6.01
C SER A 144 -8.92 -18.27 6.16
N ALA A 145 -7.86 -18.84 5.57
CA ALA A 145 -6.56 -18.17 5.53
C ALA A 145 -6.61 -16.80 4.82
N GLU A 146 -7.48 -16.63 3.82
CA GLU A 146 -7.69 -15.33 3.14
C GLU A 146 -8.31 -14.30 4.10
N VAL A 147 -9.28 -14.71 4.92
CA VAL A 147 -9.93 -13.85 5.92
C VAL A 147 -8.95 -13.45 7.03
N LEU A 148 -8.15 -14.40 7.54
CA LEU A 148 -7.13 -14.11 8.55
C LEU A 148 -6.04 -13.17 8.04
N ASP A 149 -5.61 -13.35 6.78
CA ASP A 149 -4.65 -12.45 6.14
C ASP A 149 -5.22 -11.04 6.01
N ALA A 150 -6.45 -10.91 5.50
CA ALA A 150 -7.13 -9.63 5.37
C ALA A 150 -7.34 -8.95 6.74
N SER A 151 -7.81 -9.69 7.74
CA SER A 151 -8.09 -9.17 9.09
C SER A 151 -6.82 -8.63 9.75
N GLY A 152 -5.73 -9.41 9.74
CA GLY A 152 -4.47 -8.94 10.33
C GLY A 152 -3.84 -7.79 9.55
N MET A 153 -3.96 -7.75 8.21
CA MET A 153 -3.43 -6.61 7.45
C MET A 153 -4.25 -5.32 7.63
N VAL A 154 -5.57 -5.43 7.82
CA VAL A 154 -6.42 -4.29 8.23
C VAL A 154 -5.99 -3.82 9.60
N ALA A 155 -5.82 -4.74 10.56
CA ALA A 155 -5.37 -4.41 11.91
C ALA A 155 -3.99 -3.72 11.91
N LEU A 156 -3.00 -4.18 11.13
CA LEU A 156 -1.72 -3.46 10.98
C LEU A 156 -1.90 -2.04 10.44
N THR A 157 -2.80 -1.86 9.47
CA THR A 157 -3.11 -0.54 8.91
C THR A 157 -3.82 0.35 9.94
N ALA A 158 -4.70 -0.22 10.76
CA ALA A 158 -5.39 0.45 11.86
C ALA A 158 -4.41 0.86 12.95
N ALA A 159 -3.50 -0.02 13.35
CA ALA A 159 -2.44 0.25 14.32
C ALA A 159 -1.59 1.47 13.92
N TYR A 160 -1.10 1.49 12.68
CA TYR A 160 -0.35 2.63 12.16
C TYR A 160 -1.19 3.91 12.09
N THR A 161 -2.48 3.78 11.74
CA THR A 161 -3.41 4.93 11.68
C THR A 161 -3.67 5.51 13.08
N ALA A 162 -3.91 4.66 14.08
CA ALA A 162 -4.06 5.04 15.47
C ALA A 162 -2.79 5.70 16.02
N ALA A 163 -1.62 5.19 15.65
CA ALA A 163 -0.34 5.80 16.02
C ALA A 163 -0.19 7.23 15.47
N GLN A 164 -0.54 7.45 14.20
CA GLN A 164 -0.57 8.81 13.62
C GLN A 164 -1.59 9.73 14.32
N ALA A 165 -2.71 9.18 14.76
CA ALA A 165 -3.71 9.89 15.57
C ALA A 165 -3.34 10.03 17.06
N ARG A 166 -2.12 9.63 17.45
CA ARG A 166 -1.59 9.68 18.84
C ARG A 166 -2.39 8.83 19.83
N GLN A 167 -3.08 7.80 19.36
CA GLN A 167 -3.84 6.84 20.17
C GLN A 167 -2.99 5.60 20.46
N ALA A 168 -2.03 5.71 21.39
CA ALA A 168 -1.04 4.67 21.66
C ALA A 168 -1.65 3.31 22.09
N ALA A 169 -2.67 3.33 22.96
CA ALA A 169 -3.33 2.10 23.41
C ALA A 169 -4.02 1.35 22.26
N ALA A 170 -4.79 2.08 21.43
CA ALA A 170 -5.43 1.50 20.25
C ALA A 170 -4.40 1.00 19.23
N ALA A 171 -3.28 1.71 19.06
CA ALA A 171 -2.21 1.29 18.17
C ALA A 171 -1.59 -0.06 18.59
N ASP A 172 -1.36 -0.26 19.89
CA ASP A 172 -0.82 -1.50 20.42
C ASP A 172 -1.84 -2.65 20.32
N GLU A 173 -3.11 -2.40 20.66
CA GLU A 173 -4.20 -3.36 20.56
C GLU A 173 -4.33 -3.94 19.14
N PHE A 174 -4.43 -3.07 18.13
CA PHE A 174 -4.50 -3.52 16.74
C PHE A 174 -3.24 -4.25 16.28
N ALA A 175 -2.05 -3.84 16.75
CA ALA A 175 -0.81 -4.54 16.43
C ALA A 175 -0.81 -5.96 17.01
N THR A 176 -1.26 -6.13 18.26
CA THR A 176 -1.43 -7.44 18.90
C THR A 176 -2.44 -8.32 18.19
N TRP A 177 -3.57 -7.76 17.74
CA TRP A 177 -4.56 -8.53 16.95
C TRP A 177 -3.96 -9.04 15.63
N ALA A 178 -3.18 -8.20 14.94
CA ALA A 178 -2.48 -8.62 13.73
C ALA A 178 -1.45 -9.72 13.99
N GLU A 179 -0.68 -9.61 15.07
CA GLU A 179 0.30 -10.62 15.50
C GLU A 179 -0.39 -11.95 15.81
N HIS A 180 -1.55 -11.94 16.47
CA HIS A 180 -2.37 -13.13 16.71
C HIS A 180 -2.84 -13.78 15.40
N SER A 181 -3.33 -12.99 14.44
CA SER A 181 -3.72 -13.47 13.12
C SER A 181 -2.55 -14.07 12.34
N ALA A 182 -1.36 -13.44 12.41
CA ALA A 182 -0.15 -13.95 11.78
C ALA A 182 0.29 -15.30 12.37
N GLN A 183 0.20 -15.47 13.69
CA GLN A 183 0.50 -16.74 14.37
C GLN A 183 -0.51 -17.84 14.00
N ARG A 184 -1.81 -17.51 13.94
CA ARG A 184 -2.85 -18.46 13.49
C ARG A 184 -2.59 -18.92 12.07
N LEU A 185 -2.25 -18.00 11.17
CA LEU A 185 -1.88 -18.33 9.79
C LEU A 185 -0.67 -19.27 9.73
N ALA A 186 0.39 -18.97 10.47
CA ALA A 186 1.60 -19.79 10.50
C ALA A 186 1.33 -21.22 11.00
N ARG A 187 0.43 -21.39 11.98
CA ARG A 187 0.01 -22.71 12.46
C ARG A 187 -0.87 -23.47 11.46
N SER A 188 -1.68 -22.75 10.68
CA SER A 188 -2.60 -23.34 9.70
C SER A 188 -1.93 -23.75 8.39
N SER A 189 -0.74 -23.21 8.08
CA SER A 189 -0.01 -23.55 6.87
C SER A 189 0.80 -24.84 7.04
N THR A 190 0.29 -25.95 6.53
CA THR A 190 1.03 -27.23 6.43
C THR A 190 1.98 -27.28 5.21
N GLY A 191 2.41 -26.14 4.68
CA GLY A 191 3.31 -26.06 3.52
C GLY A 191 3.68 -24.62 3.13
N VAL A 192 4.41 -24.46 2.01
CA VAL A 192 4.80 -23.14 1.46
C VAL A 192 3.55 -22.37 1.03
N ARG A 193 3.17 -21.36 1.81
CA ARG A 193 2.00 -20.52 1.52
C ARG A 193 2.23 -19.71 0.25
N ARG A 194 1.51 -20.05 -0.83
CA ARG A 194 1.46 -19.22 -2.05
C ARG A 194 0.37 -18.16 -1.89
N GLY A 195 0.78 -16.91 -1.71
CA GLY A 195 -0.13 -15.77 -1.63
C GLY A 195 -0.55 -15.42 -0.21
N GLY A 196 -0.56 -14.11 0.06
CA GLY A 196 -0.93 -13.52 1.35
C GLY A 196 0.13 -12.55 1.86
N ASP A 197 -0.34 -11.49 2.49
CA ASP A 197 0.44 -10.33 2.86
C ASP A 197 0.96 -10.41 4.30
N LEU A 198 0.21 -11.05 5.19
CA LEU A 198 0.47 -11.08 6.61
C LEU A 198 1.55 -12.09 6.98
N SER A 199 2.49 -11.68 7.82
CA SER A 199 3.51 -12.54 8.41
C SER A 199 4.05 -11.89 9.70
N VAL A 200 4.80 -12.66 10.50
CA VAL A 200 5.50 -12.12 11.67
C VAL A 200 6.43 -10.97 11.28
N ALA A 201 7.21 -11.14 10.20
CA ALA A 201 8.08 -10.08 9.69
C ALA A 201 7.30 -8.85 9.23
N GLN A 202 6.11 -9.03 8.66
CA GLN A 202 5.25 -7.91 8.30
C GLN A 202 4.74 -7.15 9.54
N CYS A 203 4.43 -7.85 10.63
CA CYS A 203 4.05 -7.22 11.89
C CYS A 203 5.23 -6.42 12.47
N THR A 204 6.44 -7.00 12.48
CA THR A 204 7.67 -6.31 12.91
C THR A 204 7.94 -5.06 12.06
N LEU A 205 7.77 -5.12 10.74
CA LEU A 205 7.87 -3.95 9.85
C LEU A 205 6.91 -2.83 10.28
N TYR A 206 5.66 -3.16 10.58
CA TYR A 206 4.69 -2.16 11.03
C TYR A 206 5.04 -1.57 12.40
N ARG A 207 5.61 -2.35 13.32
CA ARG A 207 6.08 -1.86 14.63
C ARG A 207 7.12 -0.74 14.50
N VAL A 208 8.01 -0.80 13.51
CA VAL A 208 8.96 0.29 13.22
C VAL A 208 8.20 1.60 12.95
N GLY A 209 7.24 1.57 12.03
CA GLY A 209 6.42 2.73 11.70
C GLY A 209 5.55 3.21 12.86
N ILE A 210 4.90 2.30 13.58
CA ILE A 210 4.02 2.61 14.72
C ILE A 210 4.78 3.37 15.80
N HIS A 211 5.91 2.85 16.28
CA HIS A 211 6.68 3.49 17.35
C HIS A 211 7.30 4.82 16.91
N ARG A 212 7.71 4.94 15.63
CA ARG A 212 8.15 6.22 15.05
C ARG A 212 7.06 7.28 15.09
N GLU A 213 5.82 6.96 14.71
CA GLU A 213 4.69 7.92 14.76
C GLU A 213 4.32 8.31 16.20
N LEU A 214 4.48 7.39 17.16
CA LEU A 214 4.29 7.66 18.58
C LEU A 214 5.42 8.49 19.20
N GLY A 215 6.53 8.70 18.48
CA GLY A 215 7.70 9.44 18.96
C GLY A 215 8.69 8.60 19.78
N ASP A 216 8.50 7.27 19.84
CA ASP A 216 9.37 6.33 20.52
C ASP A 216 10.41 5.77 19.52
N VAL A 217 11.41 6.61 19.21
CA VAL A 217 12.42 6.31 18.19
C VAL A 217 13.29 5.11 18.60
N ASP A 218 13.60 4.97 19.89
CA ASP A 218 14.42 3.86 20.40
C ASP A 218 13.72 2.51 20.19
N ARG A 219 12.42 2.40 20.50
CA ARG A 219 11.66 1.18 20.16
C ARG A 219 11.57 0.96 18.66
N ALA A 220 11.36 2.01 17.87
CA ALA A 220 11.31 1.88 16.41
C ALA A 220 12.61 1.25 15.87
N LEU A 221 13.77 1.72 16.35
CA LEU A 221 15.07 1.17 16.00
C LEU A 221 15.30 -0.25 16.56
N ALA A 222 14.83 -0.55 17.76
CA ALA A 222 14.89 -1.90 18.32
C ALA A 222 14.09 -2.92 17.49
N TYR A 223 12.92 -2.53 16.96
CA TYR A 223 12.17 -3.36 16.02
C TYR A 223 12.86 -3.46 14.66
N ALA A 224 13.45 -2.37 14.16
CA ALA A 224 14.19 -2.37 12.91
C ALA A 224 15.40 -3.32 12.96
N ALA A 225 16.14 -3.35 14.08
CA ALA A 225 17.27 -4.24 14.29
C ALA A 225 16.86 -5.73 14.34
N ARG A 226 15.63 -6.03 14.75
CA ARG A 226 15.08 -7.40 14.79
C ARG A 226 14.49 -7.87 13.47
N LEU A 227 14.27 -6.95 12.52
CA LEU A 227 13.66 -7.25 11.23
C LEU A 227 14.72 -7.77 10.26
N ASP A 228 14.69 -9.06 9.96
CA ASP A 228 15.35 -9.58 8.77
C ASP A 228 14.52 -9.17 7.53
N ALA A 229 15.00 -8.18 6.76
CA ALA A 229 14.30 -7.74 5.56
C ALA A 229 14.26 -8.82 4.47
N ALA A 230 15.19 -9.79 4.45
CA ALA A 230 15.26 -10.80 3.41
C ALA A 230 14.04 -11.74 3.42
N VAL A 231 13.42 -11.96 4.58
CA VAL A 231 12.21 -12.80 4.69
C VAL A 231 10.93 -12.10 4.22
N LEU A 232 10.97 -10.77 3.98
CA LEU A 232 9.84 -10.07 3.38
C LEU A 232 9.70 -10.52 1.90
N PRO A 233 8.50 -10.93 1.48
CA PRO A 233 8.33 -11.69 0.24
C PRO A 233 8.44 -10.84 -1.04
N THR A 234 8.35 -9.51 -0.93
CA THR A 234 8.27 -8.63 -2.10
C THR A 234 9.34 -7.55 -2.05
N PRO A 235 9.94 -7.19 -3.21
CA PRO A 235 10.79 -6.01 -3.37
C PRO A 235 10.19 -4.74 -2.75
N GLU A 236 8.90 -4.49 -2.98
CA GLU A 236 8.18 -3.32 -2.45
C GLU A 236 8.19 -3.28 -0.92
N ARG A 237 8.05 -4.42 -0.24
CA ARG A 237 8.08 -4.48 1.24
C ARG A 237 9.47 -4.33 1.80
N ARG A 238 10.48 -4.91 1.14
CA ARG A 238 11.88 -4.72 1.52
C ARG A 238 12.27 -3.25 1.42
N ALA A 239 11.86 -2.60 0.33
CA ALA A 239 12.02 -1.16 0.15
C ALA A 239 11.26 -0.34 1.21
N ARG A 240 10.04 -0.74 1.59
CA ARG A 240 9.30 -0.10 2.68
C ARG A 240 10.01 -0.25 4.02
N ALA A 241 10.48 -1.45 4.37
CA ALA A 241 11.23 -1.69 5.61
C ALA A 241 12.44 -0.77 5.71
N ALA A 242 13.26 -0.72 4.66
CA ALA A 242 14.42 0.16 4.60
C ALA A 242 14.03 1.64 4.69
N THR A 243 12.91 2.05 4.05
CA THR A 243 12.40 3.43 4.14
C THR A 243 11.98 3.80 5.56
N ASP A 244 11.22 2.93 6.25
CA ASP A 244 10.72 3.18 7.60
C ASP A 244 11.89 3.19 8.61
N THR A 245 12.89 2.32 8.44
CA THR A 245 14.15 2.34 9.20
C THR A 245 14.95 3.62 8.94
N ALA A 246 15.09 4.06 7.69
CA ALA A 246 15.78 5.32 7.36
C ALA A 246 15.13 6.53 8.06
N ARG A 247 13.79 6.57 8.13
CA ARG A 247 13.08 7.62 8.87
C ARG A 247 13.39 7.60 10.37
N ALA A 248 13.43 6.42 10.98
CA ALA A 248 13.77 6.29 12.40
C ALA A 248 15.22 6.71 12.68
N LEU A 249 16.16 6.32 11.81
CA LEU A 249 17.58 6.70 11.92
C LEU A 249 17.80 8.21 11.75
N LEU A 250 17.11 8.85 10.80
CA LEU A 250 17.15 10.31 10.64
C LEU A 250 16.59 11.04 11.88
N ALA A 251 15.53 10.50 12.50
CA ALA A 251 14.98 11.04 13.74
C ALA A 251 15.93 10.88 14.94
N ALA A 252 16.81 9.86 14.90
CA ALA A 252 17.87 9.63 15.88
C ALA A 252 19.21 10.33 15.55
N ASP A 253 19.25 11.18 14.51
CA ASP A 253 20.47 11.86 14.02
C ASP A 253 21.57 10.94 13.45
N ASP A 254 21.26 9.67 13.19
CA ASP A 254 22.16 8.73 12.50
C ASP A 254 21.99 8.81 10.96
N VAL A 255 22.45 9.93 10.41
CA VAL A 255 22.41 10.20 8.96
C VAL A 255 23.21 9.18 8.12
N PRO A 256 24.43 8.73 8.53
CA PRO A 256 25.16 7.70 7.78
C PRO A 256 24.40 6.37 7.67
N ALA A 257 23.84 5.86 8.77
CA ALA A 257 23.06 4.63 8.71
C ALA A 257 21.75 4.82 7.94
N ALA A 258 21.10 5.98 8.06
CA ALA A 258 19.93 6.30 7.26
C ALA A 258 20.25 6.27 5.75
N PHE A 259 21.38 6.83 5.34
CA PHE A 259 21.81 6.80 3.95
C PHE A 259 22.06 5.37 3.46
N HIS A 260 22.68 4.51 4.28
CA HIS A 260 22.81 3.09 3.95
C HIS A 260 21.44 2.43 3.73
N GLN A 261 20.44 2.71 4.57
CA GLN A 261 19.09 2.21 4.36
C GLN A 261 18.45 2.73 3.07
N LEU A 262 18.67 4.00 2.70
CA LEU A 262 18.18 4.54 1.42
C LEU A 262 18.81 3.82 0.21
N GLN A 263 20.07 3.37 0.31
CA GLN A 263 20.69 2.53 -0.71
C GLN A 263 20.02 1.15 -0.78
N GLN A 264 19.63 0.57 0.36
CA GLN A 264 18.86 -0.68 0.40
C GLN A 264 17.47 -0.53 -0.26
N VAL A 265 16.84 0.64 -0.17
CA VAL A 265 15.60 0.93 -0.93
C VAL A 265 15.83 0.80 -2.43
N GLU A 266 16.89 1.41 -2.97
CA GLU A 266 17.22 1.35 -4.40
C GLU A 266 17.56 -0.08 -4.84
N GLN A 267 18.32 -0.82 -4.03
CA GLN A 267 18.68 -2.22 -4.31
C GLN A 267 17.45 -3.13 -4.34
N ALA A 268 16.51 -2.95 -3.40
CA ALA A 268 15.29 -3.73 -3.36
C ALA A 268 14.35 -3.39 -4.52
N ALA A 269 14.04 -2.11 -4.73
CA ALA A 269 13.13 -1.66 -5.77
C ALA A 269 13.55 -0.26 -6.28
N PRO A 270 14.23 -0.15 -7.44
CA PRO A 270 14.77 1.12 -7.91
C PRO A 270 13.73 2.25 -8.07
N GLN A 271 12.48 1.91 -8.41
CA GLN A 271 11.42 2.90 -8.55
C GLN A 271 10.86 3.39 -7.20
N GLU A 272 11.02 2.63 -6.11
CA GLU A 272 10.70 3.08 -4.74
C GLU A 272 11.64 4.22 -4.32
N ALA A 273 12.95 4.10 -4.59
CA ALA A 273 13.93 5.15 -4.28
C ALA A 273 13.66 6.48 -5.00
N ARG A 274 12.93 6.44 -6.13
CA ARG A 274 12.57 7.61 -6.93
C ARG A 274 11.26 8.29 -6.49
N ARG A 275 10.51 7.69 -5.55
CA ARG A 275 9.26 8.27 -5.07
C ARG A 275 9.49 9.61 -4.37
N PRO A 276 8.56 10.57 -4.46
CA PRO A 276 8.72 11.88 -3.81
C PRO A 276 9.08 11.78 -2.33
N SER A 277 8.43 10.87 -1.59
CA SER A 277 8.65 10.70 -0.15
C SER A 277 10.01 10.13 0.23
N VAL A 278 10.64 9.33 -0.65
CA VAL A 278 11.97 8.76 -0.38
C VAL A 278 13.06 9.74 -0.84
N ARG A 279 12.84 10.41 -1.98
CA ARG A 279 13.69 11.52 -2.43
C ARG A 279 13.81 12.63 -1.41
N ALA A 280 12.72 12.94 -0.69
CA ALA A 280 12.76 13.93 0.40
C ALA A 280 13.73 13.49 1.52
N LEU A 281 13.73 12.21 1.91
CA LEU A 281 14.68 11.67 2.90
C LEU A 281 16.12 11.73 2.38
N THR A 282 16.33 11.40 1.10
CA THR A 282 17.63 11.52 0.45
C THR A 282 18.14 12.96 0.45
N ALA A 283 17.27 13.92 0.13
CA ALA A 283 17.61 15.34 0.14
C ALA A 283 17.91 15.84 1.55
N GLU A 284 17.14 15.40 2.56
CA GLU A 284 17.40 15.71 3.96
C GLU A 284 18.77 15.16 4.41
N ALA A 285 19.06 13.90 4.12
CA ALA A 285 20.35 13.29 4.45
C ALA A 285 21.51 14.03 3.75
N ALA A 286 21.35 14.39 2.48
CA ALA A 286 22.36 15.15 1.72
C ALA A 286 22.57 16.56 2.27
N ALA A 287 21.51 17.23 2.73
CA ALA A 287 21.59 18.55 3.34
C ALA A 287 22.30 18.51 4.70
N ARG A 288 22.04 17.48 5.51
CA ARG A 288 22.64 17.30 6.84
C ARG A 288 24.10 16.86 6.77
N ARG A 289 24.44 16.00 5.80
CA ARG A 289 25.77 15.39 5.65
C ARG A 289 26.21 15.31 4.17
N PRO A 290 26.55 16.47 3.55
CA PRO A 290 27.01 16.51 2.16
C PRO A 290 28.38 15.83 1.94
N ASP A 291 29.12 15.58 3.02
CA ASP A 291 30.41 14.89 3.05
C ASP A 291 30.31 13.37 2.89
N LEU A 292 29.11 12.78 3.02
CA LEU A 292 28.93 11.34 2.92
C LEU A 292 29.31 10.83 1.52
N PRO A 293 30.22 9.85 1.40
CA PRO A 293 30.64 9.30 0.11
C PRO A 293 29.44 8.80 -0.71
N GLY A 294 29.28 9.35 -1.92
CA GLY A 294 28.26 8.92 -2.88
C GLY A 294 26.86 9.51 -2.67
N ILE A 295 26.60 10.31 -1.63
CA ILE A 295 25.26 10.85 -1.35
C ILE A 295 24.75 11.77 -2.47
N THR A 296 25.61 12.65 -2.99
CA THR A 296 25.29 13.55 -4.11
C THR A 296 25.00 12.77 -5.39
N ALA A 297 25.78 11.72 -5.67
CA ALA A 297 25.56 10.87 -6.84
C ALA A 297 24.25 10.09 -6.73
N PHE A 298 23.93 9.59 -5.53
CA PHE A 298 22.69 8.90 -5.24
C PHE A 298 21.47 9.84 -5.37
N ALA A 299 21.55 11.06 -4.80
CA ALA A 299 20.50 12.08 -4.91
C ALA A 299 20.20 12.44 -6.37
N ARG A 300 21.25 12.58 -7.21
CA ARG A 300 21.10 12.87 -8.64
C ARG A 300 20.47 11.72 -9.41
N ARG A 301 20.85 10.46 -9.13
CA ARG A 301 20.33 9.28 -9.83
C ARG A 301 18.88 8.93 -9.43
N THR A 302 18.49 9.25 -8.20
CA THR A 302 17.13 9.04 -7.69
C THR A 302 16.19 10.22 -7.94
N ALA A 303 16.71 11.35 -8.45
CA ALA A 303 15.91 12.46 -8.93
C ALA A 303 14.97 12.03 -10.07
N PRO A 304 13.81 12.70 -10.25
CA PRO A 304 12.98 12.47 -11.41
C PRO A 304 13.81 12.70 -12.67
N PRO A 305 13.56 11.92 -13.75
CA PRO A 305 14.12 12.29 -15.05
C PRO A 305 13.69 13.72 -15.34
N TRP A 306 14.63 14.56 -15.80
CA TRP A 306 14.33 15.91 -16.26
C TRP A 306 13.12 15.86 -17.20
N SER A 307 11.99 16.41 -16.77
CA SER A 307 10.84 16.62 -17.63
C SER A 307 11.23 17.73 -18.60
N ARG A 308 11.55 17.39 -19.84
CA ARG A 308 11.45 18.35 -20.95
C ARG A 308 9.98 18.64 -21.16
N THR A 309 9.43 19.53 -20.35
CA THR A 309 8.20 20.24 -20.67
C THR A 309 8.60 21.50 -21.42
N ALA A 310 8.48 21.43 -22.74
CA ALA A 310 8.28 22.56 -23.63
C ALA A 310 6.80 22.57 -24.01
#